data_AF-A0A383BDT6-F1
#
_entry.id   AF-A0A383BDT6-F1
#
_cell.length_a   1.000
_cell.length_b   1.000
_cell.length_c   1.000
_cell.angle_alpha   90.00
_cell.angle_beta   90.00
_cell.angle_gamma   90.00
#
_symmetry.space_group_name_H-M   'P 1'
#
loop_
_entity.id
_entity.type
_entity.pdbx_description
1 polymer ?
#
loop_
_entity_poly.entity_id
_entity_poly.type
_entity_poly.pdbx_seq_one_letter_code
_entity_poly.pdbx_strand_id
1 'polypeptide(L)' 'MDRLIVLWGFLLAISLPAGDGKPNILFIMADDLGWMDLAVQGNKLVETPNLDRLAKQGMRFTDAYAAAPVCSPTRCAVL' A
#
# COMPACT_ATOMS: atom_id res chain seq x y z
N MET A 1 -12.99 44.48 20.54
CA MET A 1 -12.78 43.01 20.50
C MET A 1 -12.51 42.52 19.07
N ASP A 2 -12.39 43.45 18.11
CA ASP A 2 -12.43 43.17 16.67
C ASP A 2 -11.03 42.96 16.05
N ARG A 3 -9.98 43.37 16.75
CA ARG A 3 -8.57 43.14 16.33
C ARG A 3 -8.07 41.72 16.61
N LEU A 4 -8.71 41.01 17.55
CA LEU A 4 -8.35 39.63 17.90
C LEU A 4 -8.85 38.64 16.83
N ILE A 5 -10.01 38.89 16.22
CA ILE A 5 -10.58 38.00 15.19
C ILE A 5 -9.73 38.00 13.91
N VAL A 6 -9.15 39.14 13.54
CA VAL A 6 -8.27 39.26 12.35
C VAL A 6 -6.96 38.48 12.53
N LEU A 7 -6.40 38.44 13.75
CA LEU A 7 -5.18 37.68 14.04
C LEU A 7 -5.39 36.17 14.00
N TRP A 8 -6.58 35.67 14.37
CA TRP A 8 -6.90 34.23 14.26
C TRP A 8 -7.20 33.79 12.81
N GLY A 9 -7.73 34.69 11.98
CA GLY A 9 -7.97 34.40 10.55
C GLY A 9 -6.69 34.25 9.72
N PHE A 10 -5.60 34.91 10.11
CA PHE A 10 -4.33 34.89 9.36
C PHE A 10 -3.44 33.66 9.66
N LEU A 11 -3.65 32.99 10.80
CA LEU A 11 -2.86 31.82 11.20
C LEU A 11 -3.34 30.49 10.57
N LEU A 12 -4.45 30.49 9.82
CA LEU A 12 -5.05 29.28 9.26
C LEU A 12 -4.69 29.01 7.78
N ALA A 13 -3.85 29.84 7.16
CA ALA A 13 -3.42 29.68 5.77
C ALA A 13 -1.98 29.12 5.68
N ILE A 14 -1.70 28.04 6.40
CA ILE A 14 -0.53 27.21 6.10
C ILE A 14 -0.90 26.38 4.87
N SER A 15 -0.43 26.84 3.70
CA SER A 15 -0.50 26.05 2.47
C SER A 15 0.37 24.82 2.66
N LEU A 16 -0.24 23.65 2.80
CA LEU A 16 0.49 22.38 2.76
C LEU A 16 1.17 22.28 1.40
N PRO A 17 2.46 21.91 1.32
CA PRO A 17 3.11 21.71 0.04
C PRO A 17 2.31 20.66 -0.74
N ALA A 18 1.72 21.08 -1.86
CA ALA A 18 1.14 20.17 -2.82
C ALA A 18 2.31 19.35 -3.40
N GLY A 19 2.38 18.07 -3.04
CA GLY A 19 3.36 17.17 -3.63
C GLY A 19 3.27 17.20 -5.16
N ASP A 20 4.36 16.84 -5.83
CA ASP A 20 4.65 17.03 -7.26
C ASP A 20 3.67 16.32 -8.24
N GLY A 21 2.50 15.88 -7.75
CA GLY A 21 1.48 15.13 -8.48
C GLY A 21 1.86 13.65 -8.70
N LYS A 22 3.09 13.26 -8.37
CA LYS A 22 3.57 11.88 -8.52
C LYS A 22 3.14 11.04 -7.32
N PRO A 23 2.55 9.85 -7.54
CA PRO A 23 2.26 8.95 -6.44
C PRO A 23 3.57 8.40 -5.84
N ASN A 24 3.55 8.14 -4.54
CA ASN A 24 4.58 7.31 -3.92
C ASN A 24 4.29 5.84 -4.24
N ILE A 25 5.30 5.11 -4.68
CA ILE A 25 5.19 3.68 -4.99
C ILE A 25 5.90 2.89 -3.88
N LEU A 26 5.14 2.08 -3.15
CA LEU A 26 5.67 1.13 -2.17
C LEU A 26 5.54 -0.29 -2.74
N PHE A 27 6.67 -0.89 -3.13
CA PHE A 27 6.73 -2.27 -3.59
C PHE A 27 7.08 -3.22 -2.43
N ILE A 28 6.19 -4.16 -2.12
CA ILE A 28 6.36 -5.15 -1.06
C ILE A 28 6.41 -6.54 -1.70
N MET A 29 7.48 -7.28 -1.47
CA MET A 29 7.66 -8.65 -1.94
C MET A 29 8.05 -9.54 -0.76
N ALA A 30 7.26 -10.58 -0.51
CA ALA A 30 7.53 -11.59 0.51
C ALA A 30 8.27 -12.79 -0.12
N ASP A 31 9.23 -13.36 0.60
CA ASP A 31 9.91 -14.59 0.18
C ASP A 31 9.05 -15.81 0.53
N ASP A 32 9.02 -16.80 -0.37
CA ASP A 32 8.34 -18.09 -0.19
C ASP A 32 6.87 -18.04 0.26
N LEU A 33 6.15 -16.93 0.00
CA LEU A 33 4.72 -16.82 0.29
C LEU A 33 3.91 -17.62 -0.74
N GLY A 34 3.32 -18.73 -0.29
CA GLY A 34 2.50 -19.61 -1.10
C GLY A 34 1.15 -18.99 -1.49
N TRP A 35 0.57 -19.49 -2.58
CA TRP A 35 -0.71 -19.02 -3.11
C TRP A 35 -1.85 -19.07 -2.08
N MET A 36 -1.89 -20.13 -1.27
CA MET A 36 -2.97 -20.39 -0.31
C MET A 36 -2.62 -19.94 1.12
N ASP A 37 -1.55 -19.17 1.32
CA ASP A 37 -1.07 -18.84 2.67
C ASP A 37 -1.88 -17.71 3.32
N LEU A 38 -2.52 -16.85 2.54
CA LEU A 38 -3.28 -15.69 3.04
C LEU A 38 -4.76 -16.03 3.30
N ALA A 39 -5.36 -15.38 4.30
CA ALA A 39 -6.80 -15.53 4.59
C ALA A 39 -7.68 -15.13 3.40
N VAL A 40 -7.33 -14.04 2.72
CA VAL A 40 -8.01 -13.59 1.48
C VAL A 40 -7.92 -14.60 0.32
N GLN A 41 -7.00 -15.57 0.38
CA GLN A 41 -6.88 -16.67 -0.58
C GLN A 41 -7.55 -17.96 -0.10
N GLY A 42 -8.25 -17.93 1.04
CA GLY A 42 -9.01 -19.06 1.57
C GLY A 42 -8.33 -19.83 2.69
N ASN A 43 -7.18 -19.36 3.20
CA ASN A 43 -6.59 -19.93 4.41
C ASN A 43 -7.53 -19.69 5.61
N LYS A 44 -7.92 -20.76 6.31
CA LYS A 44 -8.81 -20.68 7.48
C LYS A 44 -8.07 -20.63 8.82
N LEU A 45 -6.75 -20.81 8.82
CA LEU A 45 -5.92 -20.95 10.02
C LEU A 45 -5.02 -19.74 10.27
N VAL A 46 -4.71 -18.97 9.22
CA VAL A 46 -3.80 -17.83 9.28
C VAL A 46 -4.61 -16.53 9.23
N GLU A 47 -4.31 -15.60 10.14
CA GLU A 47 -4.93 -14.27 10.14
C GLU A 47 -4.01 -13.25 9.46
N THR A 48 -4.50 -12.59 8.41
CA THR A 48 -3.75 -11.59 7.64
C THR A 48 -4.49 -10.25 7.52
N PRO A 49 -4.96 -9.64 8.62
CA PRO A 49 -5.95 -8.56 8.60
C PRO A 49 -5.49 -7.32 7.80
N ASN A 50 -4.19 -7.02 7.80
CA ASN A 50 -3.64 -5.91 7.03
C ASN A 50 -3.65 -6.16 5.51
N LEU A 51 -3.31 -7.38 5.09
CA LEU A 51 -3.34 -7.77 3.67
C LEU A 51 -4.77 -7.97 3.19
N ASP A 52 -5.65 -8.49 4.04
CA ASP A 52 -7.07 -8.63 3.72
C ASP A 52 -7.73 -7.26 3.52
N ARG A 53 -7.39 -6.28 4.37
CA ARG A 53 -7.83 -4.89 4.20
C ARG A 53 -7.28 -4.27 2.92
N LEU A 54 -6.00 -4.49 2.62
CA LEU A 54 -5.37 -4.00 1.38
C LEU A 54 -6.07 -4.58 0.15
N ALA A 55 -6.34 -5.87 0.13
CA ALA A 55 -7.03 -6.54 -0.97
C ALA A 55 -8.48 -6.03 -1.17
N LYS A 56 -9.19 -5.68 -0.08
CA LYS A 56 -10.54 -5.09 -0.16
C LYS A 56 -10.55 -3.64 -0.66
N GLN A 57 -9.49 -2.88 -0.39
CA GLN A 57 -9.36 -1.48 -0.77
C GLN A 57 -8.76 -1.27 -2.15
N GLY A 58 -8.28 -2.34 -2.79
CA GLY A 58 -7.59 -2.28 -4.08
C GLY A 58 -8.02 -3.41 -5.01
N MET A 59 -7.05 -3.91 -5.76
CA MET A 59 -7.23 -4.99 -6.71
C MET A 59 -6.43 -6.21 -6.27
N ARG A 60 -7.01 -7.40 -6.44
CA ARG A 60 -6.33 -8.69 -6.22
C ARG A 60 -6.24 -9.44 -7.53
N PHE A 61 -5.02 -9.82 -7.89
CA PHE A 61 -4.75 -10.68 -9.04
C PHE A 61 -4.81 -12.14 -8.59
N THR A 62 -5.77 -12.90 -9.11
CA THR A 62 -5.97 -14.33 -8.77
C THR A 62 -5.03 -15.26 -9.53
N ASP A 63 -4.40 -14.76 -10.59
CA ASP A 63 -3.62 -15.53 -11.54
C ASP A 63 -2.27 -14.83 -11.81
N ALA A 64 -1.55 -14.50 -10.74
CA ALA A 64 -0.26 -13.81 -10.78
C ALA A 64 0.91 -14.81 -10.66
N TYR A 65 1.46 -15.23 -11.79
CA TYR A 65 2.55 -16.22 -11.83
C TYR A 65 3.93 -15.57 -11.70
N ALA A 66 4.80 -16.18 -10.91
CA ALA A 66 6.23 -15.86 -10.90
C ALA A 66 6.89 -16.30 -12.21
N ALA A 67 7.89 -15.55 -12.67
CA ALA A 67 8.63 -15.88 -13.89
C ALA A 67 9.43 -17.19 -13.79
N ALA A 68 9.79 -17.61 -12.57
CA ALA A 68 10.52 -18.85 -12.29
C ALA A 68 10.22 -19.35 -10.86
N PRO A 69 10.38 -20.64 -10.56
CA PRO A 69 10.11 -21.21 -9.23
C PRO A 69 11.31 -21.09 -8.26
N VAL A 70 12.10 -20.03 -8.38
CA VAL A 70 13.32 -19.80 -7.57
C VAL A 70 13.58 -18.30 -7.35
N CYS A 71 14.21 -17.95 -6.23
CA CYS A 71 14.36 -16.57 -5.76
C CYS A 71 15.07 -15.66 -6.78
N SER A 72 16.30 -15.99 -7.18
CA SER A 72 17.13 -15.11 -8.02
C SER A 72 16.47 -14.73 -9.35
N PRO A 73 16.02 -15.67 -10.21
CA PRO A 73 15.38 -15.30 -11.46
C PRO A 73 14.01 -14.62 -11.27
N THR A 74 13.26 -14.91 -10.21
CA THR A 74 12.02 -14.17 -9.90
C THR A 74 12.32 -12.71 -9.60
N ARG A 75 13.32 -12.46 -8.74
CA ARG A 75 13.74 -11.10 -8.37
C ARG A 75 14.33 -10.34 -9.56
N CYS A 76 15.13 -11.01 -10.40
CA CYS A 76 15.66 -10.43 -11.62
C CYS A 76 14.56 -10.07 -12.64
N ALA A 77 13.44 -10.80 -12.70
CA ALA A 77 12.34 -10.49 -13.63
C ALA A 77 11.53 -9.25 -13.20
N VAL A 78 11.61 -8.83 -11.94
CA VAL A 78 10.90 -7.67 -11.38
C VAL A 78 11.72 -6.38 -11.47
N LEU A 79 13.05 -6.48 -11.56
CA LEU A 79 14.00 -5.36 -11.64
C LEU A 79 14.30 -4.96 -13.09
#